data_AF-A0A850NYH6-F1
#
_entry.id   AF-A0A850NYH6-F1
#
_cell.length_a   1.000
_cell.length_b   1.000
_cell.length_c   1.000
_cell.angle_alpha   90.00
_cell.angle_beta   90.00
_cell.angle_gamma   90.00
#
_symmetry.space_group_name_H-M   'P 1'
#
loop_
_entity.id
_entity.type
_entity.pdbx_description
1 polymer ?
#
loop_
_entity_poly.entity_id
_entity_poly.type
_entity_poly.pdbx_seq_one_letter_code
_entity_poly.pdbx_strand_id
1 'polypeptide(L)'
;IAVIEPAERALVLDAARLPDIVASAAANLAPNELADFVFGLAQSFSRFYADCPVLAAPDPDIRASRLALCALTRAVLVHGLDLLGIAVPDRM
;
A
#
# COMPACT_ATOMS: atom_id res chain seq x y z
N ILE A 1 4.11 5.23 12.40
CA ILE A 1 4.81 5.45 11.11
C ILE A 1 5.17 6.92 11.06
N ALA A 2 6.45 7.25 11.11
CA ALA A 2 6.96 8.60 10.82
C ALA A 2 6.94 8.82 9.30
N VAL A 3 6.49 10.01 8.88
CA VAL A 3 6.38 10.41 7.47
C VAL A 3 7.34 11.57 7.25
N ILE A 4 8.45 11.32 6.57
CA ILE A 4 9.55 12.27 6.38
C ILE A 4 9.65 12.63 4.90
N GLU A 5 9.62 11.61 4.04
CA GLU A 5 9.76 11.79 2.59
C GLU A 5 8.41 11.95 1.87
N PRO A 6 8.35 12.68 0.75
CA PRO A 6 7.13 12.81 -0.05
C PRO A 6 6.56 11.46 -0.50
N ALA A 7 7.43 10.49 -0.82
CA ALA A 7 7.01 9.15 -1.25
C ALA A 7 6.37 8.35 -0.10
N GLU A 8 6.87 8.49 1.13
CA GLU A 8 6.24 7.90 2.32
C GLU A 8 4.85 8.48 2.55
N ARG A 9 4.72 9.82 2.41
CA ARG A 9 3.43 10.51 2.57
C ARG A 9 2.42 10.05 1.52
N ALA A 10 2.82 9.98 0.26
CA ALA A 10 1.95 9.53 -0.82
C ALA A 10 1.43 8.11 -0.55
N LEU A 11 2.33 7.18 -0.22
CA LEU A 11 1.97 5.79 0.04
C LEU A 11 1.03 5.62 1.24
N VAL A 12 1.24 6.35 2.34
CA VAL A 12 0.34 6.31 3.50
C VAL A 12 -1.06 6.81 3.14
N LEU A 13 -1.14 7.91 2.39
CA LEU A 13 -2.43 8.48 1.97
C LEU A 13 -3.14 7.56 0.98
N ASP A 14 -2.42 6.96 0.03
CA ASP A 14 -2.99 5.99 -0.89
C ASP A 14 -3.53 4.76 -0.14
N ALA A 15 -2.74 4.19 0.79
CA ALA A 15 -3.17 3.06 1.59
C ALA A 15 -4.44 3.34 2.43
N ALA A 16 -4.58 4.57 2.94
CA ALA A 16 -5.73 4.99 3.74
C ALA A 16 -7.05 5.07 2.96
N ARG A 17 -7.01 5.09 1.61
CA ARG A 17 -8.21 5.21 0.76
C ARG A 17 -8.98 3.92 0.57
N LEU A 18 -8.44 2.77 0.99
CA LEU A 18 -9.08 1.46 0.80
C LEU A 18 -10.56 1.43 1.25
N PRO A 19 -10.95 1.91 2.45
CA PRO A 19 -12.34 1.84 2.90
C PRO A 19 -13.30 2.62 1.98
N ASP A 20 -12.87 3.80 1.51
CA ASP A 20 -13.66 4.64 0.60
C ASP A 20 -13.82 3.98 -0.77
N ILE A 21 -12.75 3.37 -1.29
CA ILE A 21 -12.79 2.63 -2.56
C ILE A 21 -13.70 1.41 -2.45
N VAL A 22 -13.63 0.64 -1.35
CA VAL A 22 -14.49 -0.52 -1.14
C VAL A 22 -15.97 -0.08 -1.05
N ALA A 23 -16.27 1.00 -0.32
CA ALA A 23 -17.62 1.53 -0.23
C ALA A 23 -18.15 2.01 -1.60
N SER A 24 -17.33 2.73 -2.37
CA SER A 24 -17.66 3.19 -3.73
C SER A 24 -17.92 2.03 -4.68
N ALA A 25 -16.99 1.08 -4.76
CA ALA A 25 -17.09 -0.10 -5.61
C ALA A 25 -18.34 -0.93 -5.30
N ALA A 26 -18.69 -1.09 -4.02
CA ALA A 26 -19.89 -1.80 -3.60
C ALA A 26 -21.18 -1.04 -3.97
N ALA A 27 -21.22 0.28 -3.75
CA ALA A 27 -22.38 1.11 -4.08
C ALA A 27 -22.64 1.17 -5.59
N ASN A 28 -21.59 1.19 -6.40
CA ASN A 28 -21.66 1.31 -7.86
C ASN A 28 -21.68 -0.03 -8.60
N LEU A 29 -21.53 -1.16 -7.90
CA LEU A 29 -21.31 -2.49 -8.50
C LEU A 29 -20.11 -2.50 -9.47
N ALA A 30 -19.04 -1.78 -9.11
CA ALA A 30 -17.88 -1.50 -9.96
C ALA A 30 -16.59 -2.10 -9.38
N PRO A 31 -16.38 -3.43 -9.46
CA PRO A 31 -15.18 -4.09 -8.90
C PRO A 31 -13.87 -3.64 -9.54
N ASN A 32 -13.92 -3.10 -10.77
CA ASN A 32 -12.74 -2.53 -11.43
C ASN A 32 -12.15 -1.34 -10.65
N GLU A 33 -12.96 -0.57 -9.90
CA GLU A 33 -12.44 0.52 -9.07
C GLU A 33 -11.45 0.00 -8.00
N LEU A 34 -11.76 -1.16 -7.42
CA LEU A 34 -10.87 -1.80 -6.45
C LEU A 34 -9.60 -2.35 -7.12
N ALA A 35 -9.73 -2.92 -8.33
CA ALA A 35 -8.58 -3.38 -9.10
C ALA A 35 -7.62 -2.24 -9.47
N ASP A 36 -8.17 -1.12 -9.96
CA ASP A 36 -7.41 0.09 -10.30
C ASP A 36 -6.72 0.67 -9.05
N PHE A 37 -7.42 0.67 -7.91
CA PHE A 37 -6.84 1.08 -6.62
C PHE A 37 -5.65 0.21 -6.20
N VAL A 38 -5.80 -1.11 -6.20
CA VAL A 38 -4.74 -2.05 -5.82
C VAL A 38 -3.52 -1.88 -6.73
N PHE A 39 -3.76 -1.73 -8.04
CA PHE A 39 -2.69 -1.47 -9.00
C PHE A 39 -1.99 -0.13 -8.76
N GLY A 40 -2.76 0.94 -8.49
CA GLY A 40 -2.24 2.25 -8.11
C GLY A 40 -1.39 2.20 -6.83
N LEU A 41 -1.86 1.49 -5.81
CA LEU A 41 -1.14 1.32 -4.55
C LEU A 41 0.19 0.58 -4.75
N ALA A 42 0.22 -0.46 -5.59
CA ALA A 42 1.45 -1.19 -5.92
C ALA A 42 2.48 -0.31 -6.66
N GLN A 43 2.02 0.61 -7.52
CA GLN A 43 2.91 1.60 -8.16
C GLN A 43 3.45 2.62 -7.16
N SER A 44 2.60 3.13 -6.27
CA SER A 44 2.99 4.04 -5.17
C SER A 44 4.04 3.38 -4.27
N PHE A 45 3.84 2.09 -3.96
CA PHE A 45 4.82 1.28 -3.20
C PHE A 45 6.15 1.13 -3.93
N SER A 46 6.12 0.82 -5.23
CA SER A 46 7.35 0.68 -6.04
C SER A 46 8.18 1.96 -6.03
N ARG A 47 7.51 3.12 -6.12
CA ARG A 47 8.16 4.42 -6.02
C ARG A 47 8.76 4.67 -4.64
N PHE A 48 7.99 4.43 -3.57
CA PHE A 48 8.50 4.51 -2.20
C PHE A 48 9.73 3.61 -2.00
N TYR A 49 9.69 2.38 -2.51
CA TYR A 49 10.79 1.43 -2.34
C TYR A 49 12.07 1.87 -3.07
N ALA A 50 11.93 2.55 -4.21
CA ALA A 50 13.05 3.13 -4.96
C ALA A 50 13.62 4.39 -4.30
N ASP A 51 12.73 5.30 -3.87
CA ASP A 51 13.11 6.62 -3.36
C ASP A 51 13.56 6.58 -1.88
N CYS A 52 13.10 5.58 -1.11
CA CYS A 52 13.31 5.49 0.34
C CYS A 52 13.96 4.14 0.73
N PRO A 53 15.30 4.07 0.87
CA PRO A 53 15.98 2.85 1.28
C PRO A 53 15.45 2.31 2.60
N VAL A 54 14.86 1.10 2.60
CA VAL A 54 14.23 0.53 3.79
C VAL A 54 15.28 -0.12 4.69
N LEU A 55 15.96 -1.17 4.21
CA LEU A 55 16.91 -1.93 5.03
C LEU A 55 18.24 -1.20 5.26
N ALA A 56 18.63 -0.37 4.29
CA ALA A 56 19.86 0.42 4.32
C ALA A 56 19.69 1.78 5.04
N ALA A 57 18.52 2.07 5.62
CA ALA A 57 18.34 3.28 6.41
C ALA A 57 19.31 3.26 7.62
N PRO A 58 20.15 4.30 7.79
CA PRO A 58 21.17 4.32 8.84
C PRO A 58 20.57 4.52 10.23
N ASP A 59 19.45 5.26 10.31
CA ASP A 59 18.71 5.49 11.54
C ASP A 59 17.76 4.29 11.82
N PRO A 60 17.91 3.60 12.97
CA PRO A 60 17.04 2.49 13.36
C PRO A 60 15.55 2.84 13.44
N ASP A 61 15.19 4.06 13.84
CA ASP A 61 13.81 4.50 14.00
C ASP A 61 13.17 4.75 12.62
N ILE A 62 13.93 5.35 11.69
CA ILE A 62 13.50 5.50 10.29
C ILE A 62 13.32 4.13 9.65
N ARG A 63 14.27 3.20 9.87
CA ARG A 63 14.17 1.83 9.36
C ARG A 63 12.92 1.12 9.89
N ALA A 64 12.66 1.20 11.18
CA ALA A 64 11.48 0.62 11.80
C ALA A 64 10.18 1.23 11.24
N SER A 65 10.15 2.55 11.04
CA SER A 65 9.03 3.24 10.41
C SER A 65 8.75 2.74 8.98
N ARG A 66 9.79 2.64 8.15
CA ARG A 66 9.68 2.18 6.76
C ARG A 66 9.26 0.72 6.67
N LEU A 67 9.74 -0.14 7.56
CA LEU A 67 9.27 -1.53 7.67
C LEU A 67 7.79 -1.61 8.05
N ALA A 68 7.33 -0.78 8.98
CA ALA A 68 5.92 -0.69 9.33
C ALA A 68 5.06 -0.22 8.15
N LEU A 69 5.57 0.71 7.33
CA LEU A 69 4.90 1.14 6.10
C LEU A 69 4.82 0.00 5.07
N CYS A 70 5.89 -0.76 4.86
CA CYS A 70 5.85 -1.97 4.02
C CYS A 70 4.80 -2.98 4.49
N ALA A 71 4.72 -3.21 5.81
CA ALA A 71 3.74 -4.14 6.39
C ALA A 71 2.30 -3.65 6.20
N LEU A 72 2.04 -2.34 6.39
CA LEU A 72 0.76 -1.71 6.14
C LEU A 72 0.35 -1.88 4.67
N THR A 73 1.23 -1.53 3.74
CA THR A 73 0.96 -1.65 2.30
C THR A 73 0.68 -3.09 1.90
N ARG A 74 1.45 -4.07 2.41
CA ARG A 74 1.18 -5.50 2.20
C ARG A 74 -0.22 -5.86 2.68
N ALA A 75 -0.62 -5.46 3.89
CA ALA A 75 -1.92 -5.78 4.44
C ALA A 75 -3.07 -5.22 3.56
N VAL A 76 -2.93 -3.98 3.08
CA VAL A 76 -3.92 -3.34 2.20
C VAL A 76 -3.98 -4.04 0.83
N LEU A 77 -2.84 -4.35 0.21
CA LEU A 77 -2.80 -5.07 -1.07
C LEU A 77 -3.42 -6.47 -0.95
N VAL A 78 -3.07 -7.22 0.10
CA VAL A 78 -3.62 -8.56 0.33
C VAL A 78 -5.13 -8.47 0.53
N HIS A 79 -5.62 -7.54 1.35
CA HIS A 79 -7.06 -7.40 1.57
C HIS A 79 -7.81 -6.99 0.29
N GLY A 80 -7.26 -6.04 -0.49
CA GLY A 80 -7.86 -5.64 -1.76
C GLY A 80 -7.92 -6.77 -2.79
N LEU A 81 -6.87 -7.58 -2.89
CA LEU A 81 -6.84 -8.76 -3.77
C LEU A 81 -7.76 -9.88 -3.30
N ASP A 82 -7.85 -10.10 -1.99
CA ASP A 82 -8.76 -11.09 -1.38
C ASP A 82 -10.23 -10.75 -1.66
N LEU A 83 -10.61 -9.47 -1.56
CA LEU A 83 -11.95 -8.99 -1.94
C LEU A 83 -12.26 -9.20 -3.44
N LEU A 84 -11.23 -9.24 -4.29
CA LEU A 84 -11.37 -9.57 -5.72
C LEU A 84 -11.33 -11.09 -5.99
N GLY A 85 -11.18 -11.92 -4.97
CA GLY A 85 -11.06 -13.38 -5.09
C GLY A 85 -9.71 -13.83 -5.65
N ILE A 86 -8.66 -13.00 -5.56
CA ILE A 86 -7.32 -13.29 -6.09
C ILE A 86 -6.43 -13.75 -4.95
N ALA A 87 -5.95 -14.99 -5.02
CA ALA A 87 -5.00 -15.54 -4.05
C ALA A 87 -3.63 -14.86 -4.18
N VAL A 88 -3.05 -14.47 -3.04
CA VAL A 88 -1.70 -13.87 -2.97
C VAL A 88 -0.70 -14.93 -2.51
N PRO A 89 0.44 -15.12 -3.19
CA PRO A 89 1.44 -16.09 -2.77
C PRO A 89 2.18 -15.61 -1.50
N ASP A 90 2.65 -16.57 -0.68
CA ASP A 90 3.43 -16.26 0.52
C ASP A 90 4.75 -15.53 0.23
N ARG A 91 5.28 -15.74 -0.98
CA ARG A 91 6.46 -15.09 -1.55
C ARG A 91 6.19 -14.72 -3.01
N MET A 92 6.52 -13.49 -3.37
CA MET A 92 6.62 -13.03 -4.77
C MET A 92 8.03 -13.28 -5.31
#